data_AF-A0A147JXP1-F1
#
_entry.id   AF-A0A147JXP1-F1
#
_cell.length_a   1.000
_cell.length_b   1.000
_cell.length_c   1.000
_cell.angle_alpha   90.00
_cell.angle_beta   90.00
_cell.angle_gamma   90.00
#
_symmetry.space_group_name_H-M   'P 1'
#
loop_
_entity.id
_entity.type
_entity.pdbx_description
1 polymer ?
#
loop_
_entity_poly.entity_id
_entity_poly.type
_entity_poly.pdbx_seq_one_letter_code
_entity_poly.pdbx_strand_id
1 'polypeptide(L)' 'MGWFKQGLYRQRFTRELLALSKEQALERIYSDVGSKHRVKRNLIHIEEAVEVKPEEVKNPQVLAMLE' A
#
# COMPACT_ATOMS: atom_id res chain seq x y z
N MET A 1 -3.64 -1.83 -5.60
CA MET A 1 -2.41 -1.89 -6.43
C MET A 1 -2.04 -0.49 -6.91
N GLY A 2 -0.77 -0.26 -7.24
CA GLY A 2 -0.30 1.02 -7.75
C GLY A 2 1.16 1.00 -8.19
N TRP A 3 1.72 2.17 -8.48
CA TRP A 3 3.12 2.32 -8.83
C TRP A 3 3.70 3.62 -8.28
N PHE A 4 5.02 3.65 -8.11
CA PHE A 4 5.75 4.88 -7.80
C PHE A 4 6.88 5.09 -8.81
N LYS A 5 7.21 6.36 -9.08
CA LYS A 5 8.35 6.73 -9.93
C LYS A 5 9.59 6.93 -9.08
N GLN A 6 10.67 6.23 -9.41
CA GLN A 6 11.98 6.42 -8.81
C GLN A 6 13.03 6.57 -9.91
N GLY A 7 13.59 7.78 -10.02
CA GLY A 7 14.46 8.14 -11.15
C GLY A 7 13.71 8.02 -12.49
N LEU A 8 14.24 7.21 -13.40
CA LEU A 8 13.68 6.97 -14.72
C LEU A 8 12.63 5.86 -14.75
N TYR A 9 12.56 5.04 -13.70
CA TYR A 9 11.74 3.82 -13.69
C TYR A 9 10.44 3.99 -12.90
N ARG A 10 9.41 3.26 -13.32
CA ARG A 10 8.17 3.06 -12.56
C ARG A 10 8.19 1.67 -11.94
N GLN A 11 7.99 1.60 -10.64
CA GLN A 11 7.94 0.35 -9.90
C GLN A 11 6.51 0.10 -9.43
N ARG A 12 5.95 -1.06 -9.77
CA ARG A 12 4.61 -1.46 -9.33
C ARG A 12 4.68 -2.06 -7.92
N PHE A 13 3.63 -1.86 -7.15
CA PHE A 13 3.47 -2.44 -5.83
C PHE A 13 2.03 -2.88 -5.58
N THR A 14 1.90 -3.94 -4.79
CA THR A 14 0.64 -4.37 -4.17
C THR A 14 0.90 -4.55 -2.69
N ARG A 15 0.03 -3.99 -1.86
CA ARG A 15 0.15 -4.03 -0.40
C ARG A 15 -1.21 -4.30 0.19
N GLU A 16 -1.22 -5.22 1.14
CA GLU A 16 -2.33 -5.51 2.03
C GLU A 16 -1.94 -4.97 3.41
N LEU A 17 -2.88 -4.31 4.09
CA LEU A 17 -2.66 -3.74 5.41
C LEU A 17 -4.00 -3.55 6.13
N LEU A 18 -3.95 -3.60 7.45
CA LEU A 18 -5.11 -3.30 8.30
C LEU A 18 -5.27 -1.79 8.45
N ALA A 19 -6.50 -1.32 8.31
CA ALA A 19 -6.91 0.06 8.50
C ALA A 19 -8.37 0.13 8.93
N LEU A 20 -8.71 1.19 9.68
CA LEU A 20 -10.07 1.48 10.14
C LEU A 20 -10.90 2.21 9.07
N SER A 21 -10.24 2.83 8.11
CA SER A 21 -10.87 3.53 6.99
C SER A 21 -9.98 3.53 5.76
N LYS A 22 -10.59 3.80 4.60
CA LYS A 22 -9.87 3.93 3.34
C LYS A 22 -8.85 5.06 3.38
N GLU A 23 -9.17 6.22 3.95
CA GLU A 23 -8.20 7.32 4.08
C GLU A 23 -6.98 6.93 4.92
N GLN A 24 -7.18 6.23 6.04
CA GLN A 24 -6.08 5.77 6.88
C GLN A 24 -5.19 4.78 6.11
N ALA A 25 -5.80 3.89 5.33
CA ALA A 25 -5.05 2.95 4.50
C ALA A 25 -4.18 3.67 3.47
N LEU A 26 -4.76 4.64 2.76
CA LEU A 26 -4.05 5.43 1.76
C LEU A 26 -2.90 6.24 2.39
N GLU A 27 -3.13 6.86 3.54
CA GLU A 27 -2.09 7.61 4.25
C GLU A 27 -0.93 6.72 4.68
N ARG A 28 -1.22 5.51 5.19
CA ARG A 28 -0.18 4.51 5.48
C ARG A 28 0.61 4.12 4.24
N ILE A 29 -0.04 3.88 3.10
CA ILE A 29 0.65 3.57 1.84
C ILE A 29 1.58 4.71 1.42
N TYR A 30 1.10 5.96 1.44
CA TYR A 30 1.93 7.10 1.07
C TYR A 30 3.15 7.26 1.98
N SER A 31 2.98 7.06 3.29
CA SER A 31 4.07 7.15 4.26
C SER A 31 5.06 5.99 4.12
N ASP A 32 4.59 4.75 3.96
CA ASP A 32 5.44 3.56 3.86
C ASP A 32 6.25 3.55 2.56
N VAL A 33 5.59 3.78 1.41
CA VAL A 33 6.25 3.84 0.11
C VAL A 33 7.20 5.03 0.05
N GLY A 34 6.76 6.19 0.54
CA GLY A 34 7.59 7.40 0.56
C GLY A 34 8.85 7.25 1.40
N SER A 35 8.73 6.67 2.60
CA SER A 35 9.86 6.46 3.52
C SER A 35 10.83 5.39 3.00
N LYS A 36 10.33 4.21 2.64
CA LYS A 36 11.18 3.07 2.23
C LYS A 36 11.90 3.32 0.92
N HIS A 37 11.26 4.01 -0.03
CA HIS A 37 11.83 4.26 -1.35
C HIS A 37 12.34 5.69 -1.54
N ARG A 38 12.28 6.54 -0.51
CA ARG A 38 12.69 7.95 -0.54
C ARG A 38 12.05 8.73 -1.69
N VAL A 39 10.75 8.53 -1.90
CA VAL A 39 9.98 9.17 -2.96
C VAL A 39 8.95 10.14 -2.39
N LYS A 40 8.71 11.25 -3.11
CA LYS A 40 7.69 12.23 -2.74
C LYS A 40 6.29 11.67 -3.04
N ARG A 41 5.28 12.11 -2.26
CA ARG A 41 3.88 11.64 -2.41
C ARG A 41 3.31 11.83 -3.81
N ASN A 42 3.66 12.93 -4.48
CA ASN A 42 3.22 13.22 -5.86
C ASN A 42 3.81 12.28 -6.93
N LEU A 43 4.77 11.42 -6.57
CA LEU A 43 5.34 10.40 -7.46
C LEU A 43 4.77 9.00 -7.18
N ILE A 44 3.84 8.87 -6.23
CA ILE A 44 3.16 7.64 -5.88
C ILE A 44 1.75 7.72 -6.46
N HIS A 45 1.40 6.75 -7.30
CA HIS A 45 0.07 6.63 -7.90
C HIS A 45 -0.59 5.34 -7.44
N ILE A 46 -1.75 5.49 -6.81
CA ILE A 46 -2.58 4.38 -6.38
C ILE A 46 -3.64 4.18 -7.47
N GLU A 47 -3.58 3.04 -8.15
CA GLU A 47 -4.52 2.71 -9.23
C GLU A 47 -5.81 2.10 -8.67
N GLU A 48 -5.68 1.28 -7.63
CA GLU A 48 -6.80 0.59 -7.01
C GLU A 48 -6.59 0.43 -5.51
N ALA A 49 -7.64 0.67 -4.74
CA ALA A 49 -7.70 0.42 -3.31
C ALA A 49 -9.07 -0.18 -2.99
N VAL A 50 -9.08 -1.48 -2.68
CA VAL A 50 -10.27 -2.29 -2.39
C VAL A 50 -10.18 -2.84 -0.98
N GLU A 51 -11.33 -2.92 -0.32
CA GLU A 51 -11.47 -3.65 0.94
C GLU A 51 -11.58 -5.15 0.63
N VAL A 52 -10.84 -5.96 1.36
CA VAL A 52 -10.83 -7.43 1.21
C VAL A 52 -11.24 -8.06 2.53
N LYS A 53 -11.96 -9.19 2.46
CA LYS A 53 -12.33 -9.92 3.67
C LYS A 53 -11.10 -10.62 4.27
N PRO A 54 -11.09 -10.89 5.59
CA PRO A 54 -10.02 -11.64 6.26
C PRO A 54 -9.65 -12.96 5.59
N GLU A 55 -10.66 -13.67 5.07
CA GLU A 55 -10.50 -14.97 4.38
C GLU A 55 -9.77 -14.88 3.03
N GLU A 56 -9.73 -13.70 2.42
CA GLU A 56 -9.13 -13.45 1.09
C GLU A 56 -7.72 -12.83 1.20
N VAL A 57 -7.24 -12.54 2.42
CA VAL A 57 -5.93 -11.95 2.67
C VAL A 57 -4.83 -12.94 2.28
N LYS A 58 -3.95 -12.53 1.36
CA LYS A 58 -2.86 -13.37 0.84
C LYS A 58 -1.58 -13.21 1.65
N ASN A 59 -1.40 -12.07 2.31
CA ASN A 59 -0.21 -11.79 3.08
C ASN A 59 -0.29 -12.43 4.48
N PRO A 60 0.55 -13.43 4.80
CA PRO A 60 0.50 -14.11 6.10
C PRO A 60 0.82 -13.19 7.27
N GLN A 61 1.61 -12.12 7.07
CA GLN A 61 1.89 -11.14 8.12
C GLN A 61 0.66 -10.31 8.47
N VAL A 62 -0.19 -10.02 7.48
CA VAL A 62 -1.43 -9.26 7.69
C VAL A 62 -2.47 -10.16 8.36
N LEU A 63 -2.52 -11.44 7.97
CA LEU A 63 -3.39 -12.43 8.60
C LEU A 63 -3.05 -12.62 10.09
N ALA A 64 -1.76 -12.75 10.42
CA ALA A 64 -1.31 -12.89 11.81
C ALA A 64 -1.58 -11.64 12.69
N MET A 65 -1.92 -10.49 12.11
CA MET A 65 -2.33 -9.29 12.85
C MET A 65 -3.82 -9.25 13.16
N LEU A 66 -4.62 -10.16 12.58
CA LEU A 66 -6.05 -10.29 12.83
C LEU A 66 -6.37 -11.28 13.96
N GLU A 67 -5.40 -12.14 14.30
CA GLU A 67 -5.44 -13.07 15.45
C GLU A 67 -5.05 -12.37 16.76
#